data_AF-A0A7Y1TAW6-F1
#
_entry.id   AF-A0A7Y1TAW6-F1
#
_cell.length_a   1.000
_cell.length_b   1.000
_cell.length_c   1.000
_cell.angle_alpha   90.00
_cell.angle_beta   90.00
_cell.angle_gamma   90.00
#
_symmetry.space_group_name_H-M   'P 1'
#
loop_
_entity.id
_entity.type
_entity.pdbx_description
1 polymer ?
#
loop_
_entity_poly.entity_id
_entity_poly.type
_entity_poly.pdbx_seq_one_letter_code
_entity_poly.pdbx_strand_id
1 'polypeptide(L)'
;MSAELGTAVLALLALGTSTVAGVFGFGGGMLLIAALPGFLPAAALIPVHSAVQLLSNTSRAALSWRDIQWQFVAQHAVGSAIGIGLAALLVFKLSLVYIPMLIGGYIL
;
A
#
# COMPACT_ATOMS: atom_id res chain seq x y z
N MET A 1 -10.13 -21.35 -8.68
CA MET A 1 -10.86 -20.59 -7.65
C MET A 1 -11.92 -19.77 -8.37
N SER A 2 -13.20 -19.84 -8.00
CA SER A 2 -14.21 -18.96 -8.63
C SER A 2 -13.81 -17.50 -8.43
N ALA A 3 -14.03 -16.64 -9.42
CA ALA A 3 -13.61 -15.23 -9.37
C ALA A 3 -14.16 -14.49 -8.12
N GLU A 4 -15.36 -14.87 -7.68
CA GLU A 4 -16.01 -14.35 -6.48
C GLU A 4 -15.26 -14.72 -5.20
N LEU A 5 -14.80 -15.97 -5.08
CA LEU A 5 -14.04 -16.43 -3.91
C LEU A 5 -12.70 -15.69 -3.80
N GLY A 6 -12.02 -15.45 -4.93
CA GLY A 6 -10.77 -14.66 -4.94
C GLY A 6 -10.98 -13.21 -4.51
N THR A 7 -12.08 -12.59 -4.94
CA THR A 7 -12.42 -11.21 -4.57
C THR A 7 -12.76 -11.10 -3.08
N ALA A 8 -13.52 -12.06 -2.54
CA ALA A 8 -13.83 -12.10 -1.11
C ALA A 8 -12.57 -12.22 -0.24
N VAL A 9 -11.62 -13.07 -0.63
CA VAL A 9 -10.35 -13.22 0.10
C VAL A 9 -9.53 -11.93 0.08
N LEU A 10 -9.43 -11.26 -1.07
CA LEU A 10 -8.72 -9.98 -1.18
C LEU A 10 -9.39 -8.88 -0.33
N ALA A 11 -10.72 -8.84 -0.28
CA ALA A 11 -11.45 -7.90 0.56
C ALA A 11 -11.18 -8.15 2.06
N LEU A 12 -11.17 -9.41 2.49
CA LEU A 12 -10.84 -9.78 3.87
C LEU A 12 -9.38 -9.47 4.23
N LEU A 13 -8.44 -9.70 3.31
CA LEU A 13 -7.04 -9.32 3.48
C LEU A 13 -6.89 -7.80 3.61
N ALA A 14 -7.53 -7.02 2.74
CA ALA A 14 -7.52 -5.56 2.81
C ALA A 14 -8.10 -5.06 4.15
N LEU A 15 -9.21 -5.63 4.60
CA LEU A 15 -9.83 -5.28 5.87
C LEU A 15 -8.94 -5.64 7.06
N GLY A 16 -8.40 -6.87 7.09
CA GLY A 16 -7.55 -7.37 8.16
C GLY A 16 -6.26 -6.56 8.29
N THR A 17 -5.59 -6.31 7.17
CA THR A 17 -4.37 -5.48 7.14
C THR A 17 -4.64 -4.03 7.53
N SER A 18 -5.76 -3.45 7.09
CA SER A 18 -6.19 -2.11 7.52
C SER A 18 -6.45 -2.05 9.03
N THR A 19 -7.06 -3.10 9.60
CA THR A 19 -7.28 -3.25 11.04
C THR A 19 -5.97 -3.30 11.81
N VAL A 20 -5.00 -4.10 11.34
CA VAL A 20 -3.65 -4.16 11.94
C VAL A 20 -3.01 -2.77 11.94
N ALA A 21 -3.03 -2.06 10.81
CA ALA A 21 -2.51 -0.69 10.76
C ALA A 21 -3.30 0.27 11.68
N GLY A 22 -4.58 0.03 11.92
CA GLY A 22 -5.41 0.82 12.85
C GLY A 22 -5.04 0.60 14.30
N VAL A 23 -4.80 -0.65 14.70
CA VAL A 23 -4.48 -1.03 16.07
C VAL A 23 -3.03 -0.68 16.43
N PHE A 24 -2.08 -1.01 15.55
CA PHE A 24 -0.65 -0.87 15.83
C PHE A 24 -0.03 0.39 15.25
N GLY A 25 -0.77 1.16 14.44
CA GLY A 25 -0.28 2.37 13.80
C GLY A 25 0.64 2.15 12.59
N PHE A 26 1.06 0.91 12.29
CA PHE A 26 1.92 0.59 11.14
C PHE A 26 1.70 -0.84 10.61
N GLY A 27 2.40 -1.19 9.52
CA GLY A 27 2.62 -2.59 9.11
C GLY A 27 1.53 -3.20 8.22
N GLY A 28 0.28 -2.74 8.31
CA GLY A 28 -0.81 -3.26 7.47
C GLY A 28 -0.50 -3.23 5.96
N GLY A 29 0.08 -2.14 5.48
CA GLY A 29 0.51 -2.04 4.08
C GLY A 29 1.57 -3.07 3.68
N MET A 30 2.54 -3.31 4.55
CA MET A 30 3.61 -4.30 4.31
C MET A 30 3.03 -5.71 4.23
N LEU A 31 2.11 -6.05 5.13
CA LEU A 31 1.39 -7.32 5.10
C LEU A 31 0.58 -7.49 3.81
N LEU A 32 -0.11 -6.42 3.37
CA LEU A 32 -0.89 -6.47 2.15
C LEU A 32 -0.01 -6.67 0.92
N ILE A 33 1.02 -5.84 0.71
CA ILE A 33 1.90 -5.96 -0.47
C ILE A 33 2.67 -7.28 -0.50
N ALA A 34 2.98 -7.87 0.65
CA ALA A 34 3.55 -9.22 0.75
C ALA A 34 2.59 -10.33 0.30
N ALA A 35 1.28 -10.16 0.54
CA ALA A 35 0.27 -11.16 0.21
C ALA A 35 -0.18 -11.11 -1.26
N LEU A 36 -0.26 -9.91 -1.86
CA LEU A 36 -0.80 -9.70 -3.21
C LEU A 36 -0.17 -10.56 -4.33
N PRO A 37 1.14 -10.89 -4.35
CA PRO A 37 1.75 -11.76 -5.36
C PRO A 37 1.08 -13.13 -5.50
N GLY A 38 0.42 -13.63 -4.45
CA GLY A 38 -0.33 -14.89 -4.49
C GLY A 38 -1.69 -14.80 -5.21
N PHE A 39 -2.16 -13.59 -5.51
CA PHE A 39 -3.51 -13.34 -6.03
C PHE A 39 -3.54 -12.55 -7.34
N LEU A 40 -2.55 -11.70 -7.59
CA LEU A 40 -2.54 -10.74 -8.68
C LEU A 40 -1.27 -10.83 -9.54
N PRO A 41 -1.36 -10.53 -10.85
CA PRO A 41 -0.17 -10.41 -11.68
C PRO A 41 0.69 -9.22 -11.25
N ALA A 42 2.01 -9.29 -11.52
CA ALA A 42 2.98 -8.28 -11.10
C ALA A 42 2.59 -6.84 -11.46
N ALA A 43 2.01 -6.64 -12.65
CA ALA A 43 1.56 -5.33 -13.12
C ALA A 43 0.42 -4.72 -12.28
N ALA A 44 -0.36 -5.54 -11.58
CA ALA A 44 -1.48 -5.10 -10.74
C ALA A 44 -1.11 -4.92 -9.27
N LEU A 45 0.05 -5.41 -8.82
CA LEU A 45 0.46 -5.37 -7.42
C LEU A 45 0.52 -3.94 -6.87
N ILE A 46 1.30 -3.08 -7.52
CA ILE A 46 1.48 -1.69 -7.08
C ILE A 46 0.16 -0.91 -7.18
N PRO A 47 -0.57 -0.89 -8.32
CA PRO A 47 -1.82 -0.13 -8.42
C PRO A 47 -2.89 -0.56 -7.40
N VAL A 48 -3.12 -1.86 -7.23
CA VAL A 48 -4.14 -2.36 -6.29
C VAL A 48 -3.73 -2.08 -4.86
N HIS A 49 -2.45 -2.31 -4.51
CA HIS A 49 -1.93 -1.96 -3.20
C HIS A 49 -2.12 -0.48 -2.89
N SER A 50 -1.68 0.40 -3.78
CA SER A 50 -1.79 1.86 -3.61
C SER A 50 -3.24 2.32 -3.46
N ALA A 51 -4.17 1.77 -4.23
CA ALA A 51 -5.60 2.10 -4.12
C ALA A 51 -6.18 1.70 -2.75
N VAL A 52 -5.89 0.47 -2.29
CA VAL A 52 -6.35 0.00 -0.98
C VAL A 52 -5.72 0.83 0.16
N GLN A 53 -4.44 1.18 0.04
CA GLN A 53 -3.75 1.99 1.04
C GLN A 53 -4.26 3.42 1.09
N LEU A 54 -4.60 4.01 -0.05
CA LEU A 54 -5.22 5.33 -0.10
C LEU A 54 -6.55 5.31 0.65
N LEU A 55 -7.42 4.34 0.37
CA LEU A 55 -8.70 4.21 1.08
C LEU A 55 -8.52 3.93 2.58
N SER A 56 -7.65 3.00 2.95
CA SER A 56 -7.36 2.65 4.35
C SER A 56 -6.85 3.87 5.12
N ASN A 57 -5.82 4.55 4.63
CA ASN A 57 -5.25 5.70 5.33
C ASN A 57 -6.18 6.92 5.31
N THR A 58 -6.94 7.13 4.24
CA THR A 58 -7.94 8.21 4.19
C THR A 58 -9.05 7.98 5.21
N SER A 59 -9.55 6.74 5.36
CA SER A 59 -10.54 6.43 6.39
C SER A 59 -10.00 6.73 7.80
N ARG A 60 -8.73 6.37 8.07
CA ARG A 60 -8.05 6.66 9.34
C ARG A 60 -7.88 8.16 9.57
N ALA A 61 -7.44 8.89 8.55
CA ALA A 61 -7.29 10.33 8.61
C ALA A 61 -8.63 11.04 8.83
N ALA A 62 -9.71 10.56 8.21
CA ALA A 62 -11.05 11.10 8.42
C ALA A 62 -11.57 10.86 9.84
N LEU A 63 -11.38 9.65 10.38
CA LEU A 63 -11.81 9.30 11.75
C LEU A 63 -11.01 10.04 12.83
N SER A 64 -9.72 10.24 12.61
CA SER A 64 -8.81 10.92 13.54
C SER A 64 -8.49 12.36 13.11
N TRP A 65 -9.36 13.01 12.32
CA TRP A 65 -9.07 14.30 11.68
C TRP A 65 -8.60 15.39 12.65
N ARG A 66 -9.18 15.42 13.86
CA ARG A 66 -8.85 16.40 14.89
C ARG A 66 -7.50 16.14 15.56
N ASP A 67 -7.00 14.91 15.50
CA ASP A 67 -5.73 14.50 16.08
C ASP A 67 -4.56 14.62 15.09
N ILE A 68 -4.83 15.03 13.84
CA ILE A 68 -3.82 15.21 12.80
C ILE A 68 -2.99 16.47 13.08
N GLN A 69 -1.69 16.27 13.19
CA GLN A 69 -0.71 17.36 13.25
C GLN A 69 -0.35 17.83 11.83
N TRP A 70 -1.12 18.79 11.31
CA TRP A 70 -1.05 19.28 9.93
C TRP A 70 0.32 19.80 9.48
N GLN A 71 1.13 20.31 10.40
CA GLN A 71 2.51 20.74 10.12
C GLN A 71 3.37 19.62 9.52
N PHE A 72 3.22 18.39 10.03
CA PHE A 72 3.96 17.22 9.54
C PHE A 72 3.36 16.68 8.24
N VAL A 73 2.06 16.82 8.03
CA VAL A 73 1.39 16.43 6.78
C VAL A 73 1.94 17.22 5.60
N ALA A 74 2.09 18.55 5.74
CA ALA A 74 2.63 19.39 4.67
C ALA A 74 4.08 19.02 4.32
N GLN A 75 4.92 18.82 5.33
CA GLN A 75 6.32 18.39 5.15
C GLN A 75 6.40 17.01 4.48
N HIS A 76 5.56 16.07 4.93
CA HIS A 76 5.46 14.73 4.34
C HIS A 76 4.97 14.79 2.89
N ALA A 77 3.99 15.64 2.57
CA ALA A 77 3.47 15.77 1.21
C ALA A 77 4.54 16.26 0.22
N VAL A 78 5.35 17.26 0.62
CA VAL A 78 6.47 17.74 -0.20
C VAL A 78 7.53 16.65 -0.39
N GLY A 79 7.93 15.98 0.69
CA GLY A 79 8.88 14.87 0.62
C GLY A 79 8.38 13.73 -0.26
N SER A 80 7.09 13.38 -0.15
CA SER A 80 6.43 12.36 -0.97
C SER A 80 6.36 12.75 -2.44
N ALA A 81 6.07 14.01 -2.77
CA ALA A 81 6.07 14.47 -4.16
C ALA A 81 7.46 14.35 -4.81
N ILE A 82 8.52 14.73 -4.07
CA ILE A 82 9.90 14.57 -4.52
C ILE A 82 10.23 13.08 -4.67
N GLY A 83 9.88 12.26 -3.68
CA GLY A 83 10.10 10.81 -3.70
C GLY A 83 9.40 10.12 -4.87
N ILE A 84 8.16 10.48 -5.17
CA ILE A 84 7.41 9.99 -6.34
C ILE A 84 8.14 10.40 -7.63
N GLY A 85 8.58 11.66 -7.74
CA GLY A 85 9.33 12.15 -8.89
C GLY A 85 10.61 11.34 -9.13
N LEU A 86 11.38 11.09 -8.08
CA LEU A 86 12.61 10.30 -8.15
C LEU A 86 12.33 8.82 -8.47
N ALA A 87 11.35 8.21 -7.80
CA ALA A 87 10.98 6.82 -8.02
C ALA A 87 10.46 6.59 -9.45
N ALA A 88 9.72 7.54 -10.01
CA ALA A 88 9.21 7.49 -11.38
C ALA A 88 10.34 7.39 -12.43
N LEU A 89 11.52 7.99 -12.17
CA LEU A 89 12.67 7.87 -13.08
C LEU A 89 13.17 6.44 -13.24
N LEU A 90 12.95 5.59 -12.22
CA LEU A 90 13.41 4.21 -12.15
C LEU A 90 12.29 3.21 -12.45
N VAL A 91 11.11 3.37 -11.85
CA VAL A 91 10.00 2.39 -11.90
C VAL A 91 9.57 2.07 -13.32
N PHE A 92 9.52 3.06 -14.22
CA PHE A 92 9.10 2.84 -15.60
C PHE A 92 10.16 2.14 -16.47
N LYS A 93 11.40 2.01 -15.98
CA LYS A 93 12.49 1.30 -16.65
C LYS A 93 12.72 -0.10 -16.07
N LEU A 94 12.03 -0.45 -14.99
CA LEU A 94 12.24 -1.68 -14.26
C LEU A 94 11.45 -2.83 -14.88
N SER A 95 12.09 -3.99 -15.07
CA SER A 95 11.39 -5.21 -15.42
C SER A 95 10.52 -5.69 -14.26
N LEU A 96 9.27 -6.07 -14.56
CA LEU A 96 8.31 -6.59 -13.59
C LEU A 96 8.79 -7.86 -12.87
N VAL A 97 9.76 -8.57 -13.45
CA VAL A 97 10.40 -9.77 -12.85
C VAL A 97 11.07 -9.43 -11.51
N TYR A 98 11.58 -8.21 -11.34
CA TYR A 98 12.27 -7.81 -10.11
C TYR A 98 11.33 -7.30 -9.02
N ILE A 99 10.05 -7.05 -9.32
CA ILE A 99 9.10 -6.46 -8.37
C ILE A 99 8.98 -7.29 -7.08
N PRO A 100 8.82 -8.63 -7.10
CA PRO A 100 8.75 -9.41 -5.86
C PRO A 100 10.03 -9.33 -5.02
N MET A 101 11.19 -9.31 -5.67
CA MET A 101 12.48 -9.17 -4.98
C MET A 101 12.60 -7.81 -4.30
N LEU A 102 12.22 -6.73 -4.98
CA LEU A 102 12.23 -5.38 -4.42
C LEU A 102 11.21 -5.23 -3.27
N ILE A 103 10.03 -5.85 -3.38
CA ILE A 103 9.05 -5.89 -2.29
C ILE A 103 9.66 -6.61 -1.08
N GLY A 104 10.28 -7.77 -1.28
CA GLY A 104 10.96 -8.51 -0.21
C GLY A 104 12.06 -7.69 0.45
N GLY A 105 12.92 -7.06 -0.34
CA GLY A 105 13.98 -6.18 0.16
C GLY A 105 13.49 -4.89 0.82
N TYR A 106 12.29 -4.42 0.51
CA TYR A 106 11.65 -3.29 1.19
C TYR A 106 11.07 -3.69 2.56
N ILE A 107 10.66 -4.95 2.72
CA ILE A 107 10.04 -5.46 3.96
C ILE A 107 11.09 -5.84 5.02
N LEU A 108 12.26 -6.33 4.60
CA LEU A 108 13.38 -6.73 5.46
C LEU A 108 14.27 -5.55 5.85
#